data_AF-A0A7S2EU40-F1
#
_entry.id   AF-A0A7S2EU40-F1
#
_cell.length_a   1.000
_cell.length_b   1.000
_cell.length_c   1.000
_cell.angle_alpha   90.00
_cell.angle_beta   90.00
_cell.angle_gamma   90.00
#
_symmetry.space_group_name_H-M   'P 1'
#
loop_
_entity.id
_entity.type
_entity.pdbx_description
1 polymer ?
#
loop_
_entity_poly.entity_id
_entity_poly.type
_entity_poly.pdbx_seq_one_letter_code
_entity_poly.pdbx_strand_id
1 'polypeptide(L)'
;IVTEVIQSYPYVIAVVDELLDYAPGELERELKMQQQKDQEECKAEEETSGDCTIVEYDDFADSNMFFQTDTPSQEEEEEEEEESFVTVLLVSFFFFAEESESEEEEEEDDRPLSERVYINQHEKGSSSKLRCEKADKKAKALKIASKRLAQMKSTKKETKARKKKSKHAPTESSSLRRDYYTSLNSNALNINSSGVGITIGANAYKPRDPRLQDTLSGHLDQDVFQKRYGFLEEVQEEEIKNLKERIRVHRITGRRGQKMRRKIKEEGKGAWTTLEEDETELKRLQQERTTRHKSQTQRLAKQKIKKQLRSSVISGKAGPYFPKKREWKQMELEAKFDVLHKQGGDKAVDAL
;
A
#
# COMPACT_ATOMS: atom_id res chain seq x y z
N ILE A 1 40.71 -25.12 18.67
CA ILE A 1 39.64 -24.39 17.93
C ILE A 1 38.66 -23.69 18.88
N VAL A 2 37.93 -24.36 19.79
CA VAL A 2 37.02 -23.65 20.73
C VAL A 2 37.77 -22.79 21.77
N THR A 3 38.99 -23.17 22.15
CA THR A 3 39.80 -22.40 23.12
C THR A 3 40.56 -21.21 22.52
N GLU A 4 40.73 -21.15 21.20
CA GLU A 4 41.44 -20.04 20.53
C GLU A 4 40.50 -18.88 20.15
N VAL A 5 39.18 -19.11 20.14
CA VAL A 5 38.18 -18.06 19.87
C VAL A 5 37.93 -17.16 21.09
N ILE A 6 38.33 -17.60 22.29
CA ILE A 6 38.07 -16.87 23.54
C ILE A 6 39.03 -15.68 23.73
N GLN A 7 40.19 -15.67 23.06
CA GLN A 7 41.18 -14.58 23.21
C GLN A 7 40.84 -13.31 22.42
N SER A 8 39.92 -13.35 21.47
CA SER A 8 39.63 -12.18 20.62
C SER A 8 38.53 -11.26 21.15
N TYR A 9 37.85 -11.60 22.25
CA TYR A 9 36.70 -10.83 22.75
C TYR A 9 36.64 -10.75 24.28
N PRO A 10 37.56 -10.00 24.95
CA PRO A 10 37.51 -9.79 26.39
C PRO A 10 36.22 -9.09 26.85
N TYR A 11 35.53 -8.38 25.96
CA TYR A 11 34.28 -7.68 26.26
C TYR A 11 33.08 -8.61 26.43
N VAL A 12 33.10 -9.81 25.85
CA VAL A 12 31.99 -10.77 25.93
C VAL A 12 31.98 -11.48 27.28
N ILE A 13 33.14 -11.66 27.91
CA ILE A 13 33.25 -12.32 29.22
C ILE A 13 32.69 -11.40 30.33
N ALA A 14 32.96 -10.10 30.27
CA ALA A 14 32.45 -9.14 31.26
C ALA A 14 30.91 -9.04 31.29
N VAL A 15 30.25 -9.16 30.13
CA VAL A 15 28.78 -9.14 30.04
C VAL A 15 28.17 -10.44 30.55
N VAL A 16 28.86 -11.57 30.40
CA VAL A 16 28.38 -12.87 30.89
C VAL A 16 28.50 -12.96 32.42
N ASP A 17 29.55 -12.41 33.01
CA ASP A 17 29.70 -12.35 34.47
C ASP A 17 28.67 -11.39 35.11
N GLU A 18 28.34 -10.27 34.47
CA GLU A 18 27.29 -9.35 34.95
C GLU A 18 25.87 -9.94 34.84
N LEU A 19 25.65 -10.88 33.91
CA LEU A 19 24.39 -11.63 33.78
C LEU A 19 24.27 -12.81 34.76
N LEU A 20 25.39 -13.32 35.29
CA LEU A 20 25.41 -14.44 36.23
C LEU A 20 25.15 -14.02 37.69
N ASP A 21 25.30 -12.73 38.01
CA ASP A 21 24.94 -12.16 39.32
C ASP A 21 23.46 -11.75 39.43
N TYR A 22 22.66 -11.95 38.38
CA TYR A 22 21.21 -11.76 38.45
C TYR A 22 20.60 -12.85 39.34
N ALA A 23 20.34 -12.51 40.60
CA ALA A 23 19.96 -13.44 41.64
C ALA A 23 18.71 -14.25 41.22
N PRO A 24 18.77 -15.60 41.25
CA PRO A 24 17.68 -16.47 40.79
C PRO A 24 16.35 -16.26 41.54
N GLY A 25 16.37 -15.57 42.69
CA GLY A 25 15.19 -15.27 43.48
C GLY A 25 14.32 -14.11 42.98
N GLU A 26 14.83 -13.20 42.14
CA GLU A 26 14.00 -12.09 41.62
C GLU A 26 13.08 -12.54 40.49
N LEU A 27 13.59 -13.43 39.61
CA LEU A 27 12.81 -13.97 38.50
C LEU A 27 11.63 -14.83 38.99
N GLU A 28 11.82 -15.57 40.09
CA GLU A 28 10.72 -16.34 40.72
C GLU A 28 9.65 -15.43 41.36
N ARG A 29 10.02 -14.23 41.84
CA ARG A 29 9.05 -13.28 42.41
C ARG A 29 8.24 -12.62 41.31
N GLU A 30 8.87 -12.24 40.19
CA GLU A 30 8.15 -11.70 39.03
C GLU A 30 7.19 -12.74 38.45
N LEU A 31 7.63 -14.00 38.31
CA LEU A 31 6.77 -15.08 37.82
C LEU A 31 5.54 -15.31 38.72
N LYS A 32 5.72 -15.24 40.05
CA LYS A 32 4.61 -15.38 41.02
C LYS A 32 3.65 -14.19 40.99
N MET A 33 4.15 -12.97 40.82
CA MET A 33 3.28 -11.79 40.65
C MET A 33 2.48 -11.88 39.35
N GLN A 34 3.10 -12.34 38.25
CA GLN A 34 2.41 -12.51 36.98
C GLN A 34 1.27 -13.54 37.11
N GLN A 35 1.54 -14.69 37.73
CA GLN A 35 0.52 -15.72 37.96
C GLN A 35 -0.64 -15.25 38.86
N GLN A 36 -0.37 -14.42 39.87
CA GLN A 36 -1.44 -13.83 40.69
C GLN A 36 -2.30 -12.86 39.88
N LYS A 37 -1.67 -12.04 39.04
CA LYS A 37 -2.38 -11.08 38.19
C LYS A 37 -3.28 -11.78 37.18
N ASP A 38 -2.80 -12.84 36.55
CA ASP A 38 -3.58 -13.63 35.58
C ASP A 38 -4.78 -14.32 36.28
N GLN A 39 -4.63 -14.76 37.54
CA GLN A 39 -5.73 -15.34 38.32
C GLN A 39 -6.78 -14.31 38.75
N GLU A 40 -6.39 -13.07 39.03
CA GLU A 40 -7.33 -11.99 39.35
C GLU A 40 -8.10 -11.54 38.11
N GLU A 41 -7.45 -11.51 36.94
CA GLU A 41 -8.09 -11.13 35.67
C GLU A 41 -9.15 -12.17 35.25
N CYS A 42 -8.88 -13.48 35.41
CA CYS A 42 -9.88 -14.53 35.15
C CYS A 42 -11.09 -14.48 36.10
N LYS A 43 -10.93 -14.03 37.36
CA LYS A 43 -12.05 -13.90 38.29
C LYS A 43 -12.94 -12.69 37.99
N ALA A 44 -12.36 -11.60 37.48
CA ALA A 44 -13.12 -10.41 37.13
C ALA A 44 -14.05 -10.65 35.92
N GLU A 45 -13.67 -11.54 34.99
CA GLU A 45 -14.51 -11.86 33.83
C GLU A 45 -15.74 -12.69 34.23
N GLU A 46 -15.62 -13.58 35.22
CA GLU A 46 -16.72 -14.47 35.68
C GLU A 46 -17.84 -13.71 36.41
N GLU A 47 -17.54 -12.58 37.06
CA GLU A 47 -18.54 -11.76 37.75
C GLU A 47 -19.33 -10.84 36.79
N THR A 48 -18.89 -10.66 35.55
CA THR A 48 -19.56 -9.78 34.57
C THR A 48 -20.49 -10.50 33.58
N SER A 49 -20.48 -11.84 33.54
CA SER A 49 -21.35 -12.62 32.64
C SER A 49 -22.71 -13.01 33.25
N GLY A 50 -23.05 -12.47 34.41
CA GLY A 50 -24.13 -12.94 35.26
C GLY A 50 -25.39 -12.07 35.34
N ASP A 51 -25.75 -11.27 34.33
CA ASP A 51 -27.11 -10.71 34.24
C ASP A 51 -27.47 -10.25 32.82
N CYS A 52 -27.71 -11.21 31.92
CA CYS A 52 -28.30 -10.91 30.62
C CYS A 52 -29.84 -10.97 30.76
N THR A 53 -30.41 -9.93 31.36
CA THR A 53 -31.86 -9.70 31.30
C THR A 53 -32.23 -9.38 29.85
N ILE A 54 -33.03 -10.25 29.25
CA ILE A 54 -33.67 -10.03 27.95
C ILE A 54 -34.59 -8.83 28.11
N VAL A 55 -34.16 -7.67 27.58
CA VAL A 55 -35.03 -6.51 27.41
C VAL A 55 -35.81 -6.75 26.13
N GLU A 56 -37.07 -7.18 26.28
CA GLU A 56 -38.06 -7.16 25.21
C GLU A 56 -38.27 -5.71 24.78
N TYR A 57 -37.79 -5.37 23.57
CA TYR A 57 -38.07 -4.09 22.93
C TYR A 57 -39.42 -4.19 22.21
N ASP A 58 -40.47 -3.77 22.91
CA ASP A 58 -41.77 -3.48 22.31
C ASP A 58 -41.73 -2.16 21.53
N ASP A 59 -42.09 -2.25 20.25
CA ASP A 59 -42.81 -1.27 19.43
C ASP A 59 -42.65 0.23 19.76
N PHE A 60 -41.74 0.91 19.06
CA PHE A 60 -41.83 2.36 18.83
C PHE A 60 -41.92 2.66 17.35
N ALA A 61 -43.15 2.57 16.83
CA ALA A 61 -43.53 3.10 15.54
C ALA A 61 -43.61 4.64 15.58
N ASP A 62 -43.27 5.25 14.44
CA ASP A 62 -43.70 6.57 13.95
C ASP A 62 -43.46 7.80 14.84
N SER A 63 -42.34 8.48 14.58
CA SER A 63 -42.24 9.94 14.74
C SER A 63 -41.25 10.50 13.73
N ASN A 64 -41.79 10.81 12.55
CA ASN A 64 -41.13 11.50 11.44
C ASN A 64 -40.84 12.95 11.87
N MET A 65 -39.69 13.20 12.54
CA MET A 65 -39.23 14.54 12.89
C MET A 65 -38.51 15.18 11.71
N PHE A 66 -39.28 15.97 10.97
CA PHE A 66 -38.87 16.89 9.92
C PHE A 66 -37.91 17.96 10.49
N PHE A 67 -36.60 17.78 10.34
CA PHE A 67 -35.61 18.81 10.67
C PHE A 67 -35.54 19.84 9.55
N GLN A 68 -36.12 21.02 9.78
CA GLN A 68 -35.78 22.24 9.05
C GLN A 68 -34.39 22.67 9.50
N THR A 69 -33.39 22.53 8.64
CA THR A 69 -32.09 23.17 8.82
C THR A 69 -32.17 24.58 8.27
N ASP A 70 -32.28 25.56 9.16
CA ASP A 70 -32.11 26.97 8.84
C ASP A 70 -30.67 27.21 8.36
N THR A 71 -30.57 27.68 7.13
CA THR A 71 -29.35 28.25 6.54
C THR A 71 -29.02 29.57 7.23
N PRO A 72 -27.84 29.74 7.84
CA PRO A 72 -27.43 31.05 8.30
C PRO A 72 -27.11 31.94 7.10
N SER A 73 -27.85 33.04 7.04
CA SER A 73 -27.65 34.22 6.21
C SER A 73 -26.20 34.71 6.29
N GLN A 74 -25.56 34.81 5.13
CA GLN A 74 -24.35 35.60 4.91
C GLN A 74 -24.69 37.07 5.15
N GLU A 75 -24.13 37.65 6.20
CA GLU A 75 -23.94 39.09 6.29
C GLU A 75 -22.49 39.43 5.97
N GLU A 76 -22.38 40.50 5.20
CA GLU A 76 -21.23 41.05 4.53
C GLU A 76 -20.26 41.68 5.53
N GLU A 77 -18.97 41.35 5.46
CA GLU A 77 -17.91 42.27 5.85
C GLU A 77 -16.87 42.33 4.73
N GLU A 78 -16.96 43.43 3.98
CA GLU A 78 -15.89 43.99 3.16
C GLU A 78 -14.76 44.43 4.08
N GLU A 79 -13.55 43.95 3.85
CA GLU A 79 -12.36 44.78 4.08
C GLU A 79 -11.26 44.39 3.09
N GLU A 80 -10.83 45.41 2.37
CA GLU A 80 -9.77 45.43 1.38
C GLU A 80 -8.43 45.11 2.04
N GLU A 81 -7.57 44.32 1.38
CA GLU A 81 -6.17 44.71 1.20
C GLU A 81 -5.51 43.84 0.12
N GLU A 82 -4.77 44.54 -0.72
CA GLU A 82 -4.17 44.08 -1.96
C GLU A 82 -2.92 43.20 -1.71
N GLU A 83 -2.44 42.58 -2.79
CA GLU A 83 -1.09 41.97 -2.93
C GLU A 83 -0.92 40.48 -2.58
N SER A 84 -1.21 39.61 -3.56
CA SER A 84 -0.26 38.54 -4.01
C SER A 84 -0.79 37.76 -5.22
N PHE A 85 -0.92 38.45 -6.36
CA PHE A 85 -1.44 37.94 -7.63
C PHE A 85 -0.51 36.97 -8.41
N VAL A 86 0.40 36.22 -7.75
CA VAL A 86 1.35 35.33 -8.48
C VAL A 86 1.37 33.88 -7.98
N THR A 87 0.69 33.53 -6.89
CA THR A 87 0.71 32.15 -6.35
C THR A 87 -0.52 31.30 -6.66
N VAL A 88 -1.58 31.87 -7.24
CA VAL A 88 -2.86 31.15 -7.47
C VAL A 88 -2.89 30.33 -8.78
N LEU A 89 -1.97 30.58 -9.72
CA LEU A 89 -1.94 29.86 -11.01
C LEU A 89 -1.12 28.57 -11.03
N LEU A 90 -0.44 28.21 -9.93
CA LEU A 90 0.39 27.01 -9.85
C LEU A 90 -0.20 25.88 -8.97
N VAL A 91 -1.27 26.16 -8.21
CA VAL A 91 -1.95 25.15 -7.38
C VAL A 91 -3.10 24.45 -8.13
N SER A 92 -3.54 24.99 -9.27
CA SER A 92 -4.63 24.43 -10.08
C SER A 92 -4.21 23.39 -11.14
N PHE A 93 -2.91 23.06 -11.23
CA PHE A 93 -2.39 22.10 -12.23
C PHE A 93 -1.81 20.80 -11.66
N PHE A 94 -1.84 20.61 -10.34
CA PHE A 94 -1.37 19.38 -9.67
C PHE A 94 -2.48 18.62 -8.92
N PHE A 95 -3.75 18.87 -9.26
CA PHE A 95 -4.88 17.98 -8.94
C PHE A 95 -5.09 17.00 -10.12
N PHE A 96 -4.02 16.25 -10.45
CA PHE A 96 -4.00 15.29 -11.55
C PHE A 96 -4.09 13.87 -10.98
N ALA A 97 -5.28 13.29 -11.13
CA ALA A 97 -5.56 11.85 -11.06
C ALA A 97 -5.35 11.16 -9.70
N GLU A 98 -6.06 11.62 -8.66
CA GLU A 98 -6.59 10.67 -7.70
C GLU A 98 -7.87 10.08 -8.32
N GLU A 99 -7.74 8.88 -8.88
CA GLU A 99 -8.86 8.01 -9.23
C GLU A 99 -9.65 7.76 -7.94
N SER A 100 -10.61 8.65 -7.67
CA SER A 100 -11.72 8.37 -6.78
C SER A 100 -12.50 7.22 -7.41
N GLU A 101 -12.17 5.98 -7.04
CA GLU A 101 -13.11 4.87 -7.12
C GLU A 101 -14.25 5.21 -6.17
N SER A 102 -15.23 5.96 -6.69
CA SER A 102 -16.52 6.15 -6.05
C SER A 102 -17.15 4.78 -5.86
N GLU A 103 -17.19 4.31 -4.61
CA GLU A 103 -18.15 3.32 -4.13
C GLU A 103 -19.57 3.89 -4.36
N GLU A 104 -20.03 3.84 -5.61
CA GLU A 104 -21.45 3.82 -5.93
C GLU A 104 -21.96 2.41 -5.59
N GLU A 105 -21.96 2.07 -4.31
CA GLU A 105 -22.69 0.91 -3.79
C GLU A 105 -24.17 1.30 -3.65
N GLU A 106 -24.95 0.84 -4.63
CA GLU A 106 -26.27 0.22 -4.44
C GLU A 106 -27.34 0.96 -3.61
N GLU A 107 -27.43 2.30 -3.71
CA GLU A 107 -28.66 3.03 -3.38
C GLU A 107 -29.70 3.00 -4.54
N GLU A 108 -29.66 1.94 -5.35
CA GLU A 108 -30.53 1.84 -6.53
C GLU A 108 -31.94 1.32 -6.20
N ASP A 109 -32.16 0.76 -5.00
CA ASP A 109 -33.39 0.02 -4.64
C ASP A 109 -34.59 0.85 -4.18
N ASP A 110 -34.40 2.14 -3.84
CA ASP A 110 -35.52 3.02 -3.44
C ASP A 110 -36.02 3.93 -4.56
N ARG A 111 -35.50 3.81 -5.79
CA ARG A 111 -36.01 4.59 -6.93
C ARG A 111 -37.38 4.06 -7.37
N PRO A 112 -38.42 4.91 -7.49
CA PRO A 112 -39.74 4.48 -7.91
C PRO A 112 -39.67 3.81 -9.28
N LEU A 113 -40.46 2.73 -9.45
CA LEU A 113 -40.43 1.86 -10.64
C LEU A 113 -40.56 2.63 -11.97
N SER A 114 -41.28 3.76 -11.97
CA SER A 114 -41.46 4.66 -13.11
C SER A 114 -40.13 5.27 -13.60
N GLU A 115 -39.23 5.62 -12.69
CA GLU A 115 -37.94 6.24 -13.00
C GLU A 115 -36.95 5.22 -13.57
N ARG A 116 -36.93 4.00 -13.02
CA ARG A 116 -36.15 2.87 -13.56
C ARG A 116 -36.56 2.51 -14.99
N VAL A 117 -37.84 2.62 -15.33
CA VAL A 117 -38.35 2.35 -16.68
C VAL A 117 -37.95 3.47 -17.65
N TYR A 118 -37.95 4.72 -17.20
CA TYR A 118 -37.57 5.88 -18.03
C TYR A 118 -36.08 5.88 -18.39
N ILE A 119 -35.19 5.66 -17.41
CA ILE A 119 -33.73 5.60 -17.60
C ILE A 119 -33.37 4.44 -18.54
N ASN A 120 -33.97 3.27 -18.35
CA ASN A 120 -33.73 2.10 -19.20
C ASN A 120 -34.16 2.30 -20.67
N GLN A 121 -35.16 3.15 -20.94
CA GLN A 121 -35.61 3.43 -22.31
C GLN A 121 -34.73 4.47 -23.01
N HIS A 122 -34.22 5.47 -22.28
CA HIS A 122 -33.40 6.53 -22.87
C HIS A 122 -31.92 6.17 -23.02
N GLU A 123 -31.34 5.37 -22.12
CA GLU A 123 -29.90 5.02 -22.17
C GLU A 123 -29.56 3.86 -23.11
N LYS A 124 -30.53 2.95 -23.39
CA LYS A 124 -30.31 1.84 -24.33
C LYS A 124 -30.13 2.31 -25.78
N GLY A 125 -30.53 3.54 -26.11
CA GLY A 125 -30.32 4.13 -27.44
C GLY A 125 -28.87 4.52 -27.75
N SER A 126 -28.10 4.99 -26.76
CA SER A 126 -26.75 5.54 -26.98
C SER A 126 -25.64 4.48 -26.96
N SER A 127 -25.83 3.39 -26.21
CA SER A 127 -24.83 2.32 -26.07
C SER A 127 -24.65 1.45 -27.33
N SER A 128 -25.65 1.42 -28.23
CA SER A 128 -25.59 0.65 -29.49
C SER A 128 -24.54 1.21 -30.47
N LYS A 129 -24.43 2.55 -30.56
CA LYS A 129 -23.46 3.23 -31.42
C LYS A 129 -22.02 2.99 -30.95
N LEU A 130 -21.78 3.07 -29.64
CA LEU A 130 -20.45 2.83 -29.05
C LEU A 130 -19.99 1.36 -29.19
N ARG A 131 -20.92 0.39 -29.17
CA ARG A 131 -20.60 -1.02 -29.42
C ARG A 131 -20.19 -1.28 -30.87
N CYS A 132 -20.82 -0.63 -31.83
CA CYS A 132 -20.49 -0.73 -33.26
C CYS A 132 -19.07 -0.19 -33.55
N GLU A 133 -18.72 0.99 -33.03
CA GLU A 133 -17.39 1.58 -33.25
C GLU A 133 -16.25 0.73 -32.65
N LYS A 134 -16.47 0.11 -31.49
CA LYS A 134 -15.49 -0.79 -30.87
C LYS A 134 -15.27 -2.05 -31.71
N ALA A 135 -16.34 -2.58 -32.32
CA ALA A 135 -16.23 -3.72 -33.23
C ALA A 135 -15.42 -3.37 -34.50
N ASP A 136 -15.66 -2.19 -35.09
CA ASP A 136 -14.94 -1.71 -36.27
C ASP A 136 -13.46 -1.47 -36.00
N LYS A 137 -13.12 -0.88 -34.85
CA LYS A 137 -11.71 -0.67 -34.43
C LYS A 137 -10.99 -2.02 -34.26
N LYS A 138 -11.67 -3.02 -33.67
CA LYS A 138 -11.12 -4.38 -33.50
C LYS A 138 -10.92 -5.08 -34.85
N ALA A 139 -11.88 -4.96 -35.77
CA ALA A 139 -11.77 -5.52 -37.12
C ALA A 139 -10.60 -4.90 -37.90
N LYS A 140 -10.43 -3.56 -37.83
CA LYS A 140 -9.28 -2.85 -38.44
C LYS A 140 -7.95 -3.32 -37.86
N ALA A 141 -7.84 -3.46 -36.54
CA ALA A 141 -6.62 -3.95 -35.88
C ALA A 141 -6.25 -5.38 -36.30
N LEU A 142 -7.23 -6.29 -36.37
CA LEU A 142 -7.02 -7.67 -36.82
C LEU A 142 -6.54 -7.74 -38.28
N LYS A 143 -7.07 -6.88 -39.15
CA LYS A 143 -6.67 -6.79 -40.56
C LYS A 143 -5.22 -6.30 -40.73
N ILE A 144 -4.78 -5.38 -39.86
CA ILE A 144 -3.38 -4.91 -39.84
C ILE A 144 -2.44 -6.00 -39.34
N ALA A 145 -2.82 -6.70 -38.27
CA ALA A 145 -2.03 -7.79 -37.68
C ALA A 145 -1.84 -8.95 -38.67
N SER A 146 -2.90 -9.37 -39.36
CA SER A 146 -2.83 -10.45 -40.36
C SER A 146 -1.95 -10.07 -41.54
N LYS A 147 -2.01 -8.83 -42.01
CA LYS A 147 -1.14 -8.31 -43.09
C LYS A 147 0.34 -8.34 -42.68
N ARG A 148 0.68 -7.90 -41.46
CA ARG A 148 2.07 -7.96 -40.94
C ARG A 148 2.57 -9.39 -40.83
N LEU A 149 1.72 -10.32 -40.36
CA LEU A 149 2.09 -11.72 -40.21
C LEU A 149 2.34 -12.41 -41.57
N ALA A 150 1.58 -12.04 -42.60
CA ALA A 150 1.83 -12.50 -43.97
C ALA A 150 3.17 -12.01 -44.52
N GLN A 151 3.51 -10.74 -44.30
CA GLN A 151 4.81 -10.16 -44.69
C GLN A 151 6.00 -10.83 -43.98
N MET A 152 5.87 -11.15 -42.69
CA MET A 152 6.93 -11.87 -41.97
C MET A 152 7.11 -13.31 -42.46
N LYS A 153 6.05 -13.95 -42.98
CA LYS A 153 6.12 -15.31 -43.53
C LYS A 153 6.76 -15.35 -44.92
N SER A 154 6.58 -14.34 -45.76
CA SER A 154 7.21 -14.29 -47.09
C SER A 154 8.72 -14.08 -46.99
N THR A 155 9.20 -13.19 -46.11
CA THR A 155 10.64 -12.92 -45.95
C THR A 155 11.41 -14.11 -45.36
N LYS A 156 10.77 -14.96 -44.55
CA LYS A 156 11.40 -16.17 -43.98
C LYS A 156 11.60 -17.28 -45.02
N LYS A 157 10.94 -17.22 -46.18
CA LYS A 157 11.02 -18.27 -47.22
C LYS A 157 12.24 -18.08 -48.15
N GLU A 158 12.81 -16.88 -48.22
CA GLU A 158 13.95 -16.57 -49.11
C GLU A 158 15.33 -16.87 -48.52
N THR A 159 15.46 -17.01 -47.19
CA THR A 159 16.78 -17.19 -46.53
C THR A 159 17.30 -18.64 -46.49
N LYS A 160 16.61 -19.60 -47.12
CA LYS A 160 17.00 -21.03 -47.10
C LYS A 160 17.90 -21.50 -48.26
N ALA A 161 18.30 -20.62 -49.19
CA ALA A 161 19.24 -20.98 -50.25
C ALA A 161 20.70 -20.60 -49.88
N ARG A 162 21.24 -21.18 -48.79
CA ARG A 162 22.67 -21.05 -48.48
C ARG A 162 23.49 -21.93 -49.43
N LYS A 163 24.01 -21.33 -50.51
CA LYS A 163 24.99 -21.96 -51.41
C LYS A 163 26.22 -22.39 -50.60
N LYS A 164 26.64 -23.65 -50.73
CA LYS A 164 27.86 -24.18 -50.11
C LYS A 164 29.07 -23.40 -50.64
N LYS A 165 29.82 -22.73 -49.75
CA LYS A 165 31.02 -21.96 -50.13
C LYS A 165 32.12 -22.94 -50.58
N SER A 166 32.73 -22.65 -51.73
CA SER A 166 33.86 -23.40 -52.30
C SER A 166 35.04 -23.44 -51.32
N LYS A 167 35.70 -24.61 -51.19
CA LYS A 167 36.84 -24.84 -50.29
C LYS A 167 38.16 -24.18 -50.73
N HIS A 168 38.22 -23.64 -51.96
CA HIS A 168 39.46 -23.15 -52.57
C HIS A 168 39.43 -21.68 -52.96
N ALA A 169 38.44 -20.92 -52.49
CA ALA A 169 38.45 -19.47 -52.67
C ALA A 169 39.42 -18.84 -51.64
N PRO A 170 40.32 -17.93 -52.06
CA PRO A 170 41.17 -17.20 -51.14
C PRO A 170 40.30 -16.48 -50.09
N THR A 171 40.63 -16.68 -48.82
CA THR A 171 39.88 -16.10 -47.71
C THR A 171 40.19 -14.62 -47.64
N GLU A 172 39.27 -13.77 -48.08
CA GLU A 172 39.34 -12.32 -47.87
C GLU A 172 39.57 -12.04 -46.38
N SER A 173 40.59 -11.22 -46.08
CA SER A 173 40.94 -10.79 -44.72
C SER A 173 39.72 -10.21 -44.01
N SER A 174 39.45 -10.66 -42.79
CA SER A 174 38.23 -10.38 -42.02
C SER A 174 37.90 -8.91 -41.80
N SER A 175 38.89 -8.01 -41.93
CA SER A 175 38.75 -6.57 -41.75
C SER A 175 37.99 -5.85 -42.87
N LEU A 176 37.91 -6.42 -44.08
CA LEU A 176 37.23 -5.82 -45.23
C LEU A 176 35.87 -6.48 -45.53
N ARG A 177 35.51 -7.54 -44.81
CA ARG A 177 34.20 -8.16 -44.97
C ARG A 177 33.12 -7.21 -44.49
N ARG A 178 32.14 -6.95 -45.36
CA ARG A 178 30.93 -6.17 -45.04
C ARG A 178 30.22 -6.70 -43.78
N ASP A 179 30.32 -8.00 -43.52
CA ASP A 179 29.84 -8.69 -42.32
C ASP A 179 30.49 -8.21 -41.02
N TYR A 180 31.73 -7.72 -41.06
CA TYR A 180 32.42 -7.19 -39.89
C TYR A 180 31.75 -5.90 -39.40
N TYR A 181 31.49 -4.97 -40.32
CA TYR A 181 30.81 -3.71 -40.01
C TYR A 181 29.30 -3.88 -39.76
N THR A 182 28.63 -4.83 -40.42
CA THR A 182 27.25 -5.15 -40.06
C THR A 182 27.17 -5.91 -38.74
N SER A 183 28.16 -6.72 -38.35
CA SER A 183 28.18 -7.35 -37.02
C SER A 183 28.43 -6.35 -35.91
N LEU A 184 29.27 -5.32 -36.11
CA LEU A 184 29.46 -4.24 -35.14
C LEU A 184 28.19 -3.38 -34.96
N ASN A 185 27.38 -3.22 -36.00
CA ASN A 185 26.13 -2.44 -35.93
C ASN A 185 24.86 -3.28 -35.65
N SER A 186 24.87 -4.61 -35.83
CA SER A 186 23.69 -5.49 -35.63
C SER A 186 23.86 -6.55 -34.54
N ASN A 187 25.10 -6.89 -34.19
CA ASN A 187 25.45 -7.62 -32.97
C ASN A 187 26.20 -6.65 -32.07
N ALA A 188 25.43 -5.78 -31.41
CA ALA A 188 25.85 -5.21 -30.14
C ALA A 188 26.52 -6.31 -29.33
N LEU A 189 27.81 -6.13 -29.06
CA LEU A 189 28.58 -6.92 -28.12
C LEU A 189 27.66 -7.27 -26.95
N ASN A 190 27.42 -8.56 -26.77
CA ASN A 190 26.67 -9.08 -25.64
C ASN A 190 27.54 -8.88 -24.38
N ILE A 191 27.50 -7.64 -23.86
CA ILE A 191 28.15 -7.15 -22.63
C ILE A 191 27.76 -8.02 -21.42
N ASN A 192 26.74 -8.88 -21.57
CA ASN A 192 26.34 -9.86 -20.57
C ASN A 192 27.33 -11.04 -20.39
N SER A 193 28.34 -11.21 -21.27
CA SER A 193 29.33 -12.28 -21.14
C SER A 193 30.57 -11.90 -20.31
N SER A 194 30.78 -10.62 -20.02
CA SER A 194 31.95 -10.11 -19.29
C SER A 194 31.74 -9.94 -17.78
N GLY A 195 30.68 -10.52 -17.20
CA GLY A 195 30.45 -10.52 -15.74
C GLY A 195 30.13 -9.15 -15.10
N VAL A 196 30.31 -8.05 -15.83
CA VAL A 196 29.87 -6.69 -15.46
C VAL A 196 28.49 -6.46 -16.08
N GLY A 197 27.49 -7.14 -15.52
CA GLY A 197 26.12 -7.14 -16.02
C GLY A 197 25.38 -5.83 -15.76
N ILE A 198 25.61 -4.82 -16.61
CA ILE A 198 24.65 -3.72 -16.80
C ILE A 198 23.92 -4.03 -18.11
N THR A 199 22.67 -4.46 -18.00
CA THR A 199 21.82 -4.86 -19.12
C THR A 199 21.41 -3.64 -19.97
N ILE A 200 22.30 -3.17 -20.84
CA ILE A 200 22.04 -2.12 -21.84
C ILE A 200 21.41 -2.78 -23.08
N GLY A 201 20.18 -3.31 -22.93
CA GLY A 201 19.50 -4.04 -24.02
C GLY A 201 18.05 -3.62 -24.28
N ALA A 202 17.42 -2.93 -23.32
CA ALA A 202 16.11 -2.29 -23.48
C ALA A 202 16.11 -0.82 -23.03
N ASN A 203 17.16 -0.41 -22.31
CA ASN A 203 17.45 0.97 -21.95
C ASN A 203 18.64 1.43 -22.80
N ALA A 204 18.39 1.81 -24.06
CA ALA A 204 19.33 2.68 -24.75
C ALA A 204 19.59 3.87 -23.81
N TYR A 205 20.85 4.16 -23.51
CA TYR A 205 21.23 5.31 -22.69
C TYR A 205 20.61 6.56 -23.33
N LYS A 206 19.46 6.99 -22.81
CA LYS A 206 18.90 8.29 -23.16
C LYS A 206 19.84 9.26 -22.44
N PRO A 207 20.51 10.20 -23.15
CA PRO A 207 21.25 11.27 -22.49
C PRO A 207 20.24 12.13 -21.73
N ARG A 208 19.87 11.67 -20.53
CA ARG A 208 19.05 12.37 -19.55
C ARG A 208 20.02 12.78 -18.46
N ASP A 209 19.86 14.02 -18.01
CA ASP A 209 20.67 14.59 -16.94
C ASP A 209 20.67 13.63 -15.73
N PRO A 210 21.82 13.21 -15.19
CA PRO A 210 21.88 12.36 -14.00
C PRO A 210 21.15 12.97 -12.79
N ARG A 211 20.99 14.31 -12.74
CA ARG A 211 20.15 14.98 -11.74
C ARG A 211 18.65 14.65 -11.90
N LEU A 212 18.24 14.23 -13.09
CA LEU A 212 16.88 13.82 -13.44
C LEU A 212 16.72 12.29 -13.56
N GLN A 213 17.81 11.52 -13.49
CA GLN A 213 17.76 10.05 -13.65
C GLN A 213 17.47 9.32 -12.34
N ASP A 214 17.95 9.81 -11.18
CA ASP A 214 18.07 8.95 -9.99
C ASP A 214 17.20 9.30 -8.77
N THR A 215 16.51 10.44 -8.71
CA THR A 215 15.84 10.82 -7.45
C THR A 215 14.33 10.60 -7.41
N LEU A 216 13.65 10.53 -8.56
CA LEU A 216 12.16 10.50 -8.57
C LEU A 216 11.53 9.50 -9.57
N SER A 217 12.33 8.83 -10.41
CA SER A 217 11.83 7.96 -11.50
C SER A 217 11.95 6.46 -11.22
N GLY A 218 12.37 6.05 -10.03
CA GLY A 218 12.46 4.65 -9.64
C GLY A 218 11.09 4.05 -9.34
N HIS A 219 10.84 2.78 -9.72
CA HIS A 219 9.70 2.05 -9.18
C HIS A 219 9.87 1.97 -7.66
N LEU A 220 8.96 2.60 -6.91
CA LEU A 220 8.97 2.55 -5.46
C LEU A 220 8.71 1.10 -5.02
N ASP A 221 9.76 0.42 -4.56
CA ASP A 221 9.61 -0.85 -3.87
C ASP A 221 9.06 -0.57 -2.48
N GLN A 222 7.73 -0.65 -2.36
CA GLN A 222 7.00 -0.38 -1.14
C GLN A 222 7.43 -1.30 0.01
N ASP A 223 7.81 -2.55 -0.28
CA ASP A 223 8.21 -3.52 0.75
C ASP A 223 9.59 -3.12 1.33
N VAL A 224 10.51 -2.70 0.47
CA VAL A 224 11.82 -2.19 0.91
C VAL A 224 11.68 -0.87 1.66
N PHE A 225 10.79 0.01 1.19
CA PHE A 225 10.49 1.27 1.87
C PHE A 225 9.94 1.02 3.28
N GLN A 226 8.91 0.19 3.43
CA GLN A 226 8.32 -0.16 4.72
C GLN A 226 9.35 -0.75 5.69
N LYS A 227 10.27 -1.59 5.21
CA LYS A 227 11.34 -2.16 6.06
C LYS A 227 12.36 -1.12 6.51
N ARG A 228 12.74 -0.18 5.62
CA ARG A 228 13.74 0.85 5.93
C ARG A 228 13.19 1.97 6.80
N TYR A 229 11.91 2.27 6.64
CA TYR A 229 11.22 3.36 7.32
C TYR A 229 10.16 2.87 8.31
N GLY A 230 10.26 1.63 8.78
CA GLY A 230 9.32 1.07 9.76
C GLY A 230 9.30 1.84 11.08
N PHE A 231 10.44 2.44 11.46
CA PHE A 231 10.55 3.30 12.63
C PHE A 231 9.63 4.54 12.57
N LEU A 232 9.14 4.95 11.39
CA LEU A 232 8.17 6.05 11.29
C LEU A 232 6.84 5.70 11.93
N GLU A 233 6.46 4.42 11.95
CA GLU A 233 5.25 3.96 12.65
C GLU A 233 5.43 4.08 14.16
N GLU A 234 6.60 3.72 14.69
CA GLU A 234 6.95 3.87 16.11
C GLU A 234 6.95 5.35 16.52
N VAL A 235 7.58 6.23 15.73
CA VAL A 235 7.59 7.69 15.98
C VAL A 235 6.16 8.26 15.99
N GLN A 236 5.31 7.84 15.05
CA GLN A 236 3.91 8.28 15.01
C GLN A 236 3.11 7.77 16.23
N GLU A 237 3.38 6.56 16.70
CA GLU A 237 2.75 6.01 17.91
C GLU A 237 3.18 6.77 19.17
N GLU A 238 4.45 7.16 19.27
CA GLU A 238 4.96 8.04 20.31
C GLU A 238 4.29 9.41 20.27
N GLU A 239 4.12 9.99 19.08
CA GLU A 239 3.43 11.27 18.90
C GLU A 239 1.96 11.21 19.35
N ILE A 240 1.23 10.15 18.96
CA ILE A 240 -0.14 9.88 19.41
C ILE A 240 -0.19 9.75 20.94
N LYS A 241 0.78 9.05 21.54
CA LYS A 241 0.86 8.90 23.00
C LYS A 241 1.10 10.25 23.68
N ASN A 242 2.03 11.05 23.17
CA ASN A 242 2.34 12.38 23.69
C ASN A 242 1.12 13.32 23.59
N LEU A 243 0.38 13.30 22.47
CA LEU A 243 -0.88 14.05 22.30
C LEU A 243 -1.94 13.62 23.33
N LYS A 244 -2.14 12.31 23.53
CA LYS A 244 -3.06 11.80 24.55
C LYS A 244 -2.67 12.26 25.96
N GLU A 245 -1.38 12.25 26.29
CA GLU A 245 -0.87 12.75 27.57
C GLU A 245 -1.13 14.25 27.74
N ARG A 246 -0.88 15.06 26.69
CA ARG A 246 -1.17 16.50 26.70
C ARG A 246 -2.65 16.80 26.92
N ILE A 247 -3.53 16.18 26.13
CA ILE A 247 -4.99 16.30 26.25
C ILE A 247 -5.43 15.92 27.67
N ARG A 248 -4.92 14.79 28.20
CA ARG A 248 -5.24 14.35 29.57
C ARG A 248 -4.85 15.41 30.60
N VAL A 249 -3.67 16.00 30.49
CA VAL A 249 -3.18 17.03 31.42
C VAL A 249 -3.95 18.34 31.30
N HIS A 250 -4.41 18.71 30.10
CA HIS A 250 -5.29 19.86 29.88
C HIS A 250 -6.66 19.68 30.54
N ARG A 251 -7.24 18.48 30.43
CA ARG A 251 -8.54 18.15 31.02
C ARG A 251 -8.51 18.15 32.56
N ILE A 252 -7.36 17.88 33.18
CA ILE A 252 -7.21 17.94 34.65
C ILE A 252 -7.13 19.41 35.11
N THR A 253 -8.14 19.84 35.86
CA THR A 253 -8.21 21.19 36.45
C THR A 253 -7.49 21.27 37.81
N GLY A 254 -7.28 22.50 38.30
CA GLY A 254 -6.70 22.77 39.63
C GLY A 254 -5.17 22.60 39.76
N ARG A 255 -4.69 22.52 41.02
CA ARG A 255 -3.25 22.50 41.38
C ARG A 255 -2.51 21.27 40.86
N ARG A 256 -3.19 20.12 40.80
CA ARG A 256 -2.64 18.87 40.23
C ARG A 256 -2.37 19.02 38.73
N GLY A 257 -3.34 19.53 37.97
CA GLY A 257 -3.18 19.82 36.55
C GLY A 257 -2.04 20.82 36.29
N GLN A 258 -1.95 21.88 37.10
CA GLN A 258 -0.87 22.85 36.98
C GLN A 258 0.52 22.23 37.21
N LYS A 259 0.68 21.31 38.17
CA LYS A 259 1.94 20.59 38.40
C LYS A 259 2.30 19.70 37.21
N MET A 260 1.32 18.99 36.64
CA MET A 260 1.53 18.14 35.47
C MET A 260 1.90 18.96 34.23
N ARG A 261 1.25 20.12 34.01
CA ARG A 261 1.60 21.04 32.93
C ARG A 261 3.04 21.56 33.04
N ARG A 262 3.48 21.89 34.26
CA ARG A 262 4.89 22.27 34.50
C ARG A 262 5.86 21.13 34.15
N LYS A 263 5.54 19.90 34.58
CA LYS A 263 6.36 18.72 34.28
C LYS A 263 6.50 18.47 32.78
N ILE A 264 5.40 18.51 32.02
CA ILE A 264 5.44 18.34 30.55
C ILE A 264 6.27 19.45 29.88
N LYS A 265 6.18 20.69 30.40
CA LYS A 265 6.97 21.81 29.89
C LYS A 265 8.48 21.61 30.12
N GLU A 266 8.87 21.03 31.24
CA GLU A 266 10.28 20.72 31.57
C GLU A 266 10.83 19.58 30.69
N GLU A 267 9.99 18.60 30.32
CA GLU A 267 10.38 17.49 29.45
C GLU A 267 10.56 17.89 27.98
N GLY A 268 10.22 19.14 27.60
CA GLY A 268 10.43 19.65 26.23
C GLY A 268 9.57 18.96 25.17
N LYS A 269 8.46 18.31 25.55
CA LYS A 269 7.58 17.52 24.67
C LYS A 269 6.66 18.38 23.76
N GLY A 270 7.19 19.47 23.21
CA GLY A 270 6.51 20.31 22.22
C GLY A 270 6.04 21.68 22.75
N ALA A 271 5.72 22.56 21.80
CA ALA A 271 5.09 23.85 22.08
C ALA A 271 3.66 23.63 22.61
N TRP A 272 3.21 24.51 23.50
CA TRP A 272 1.83 24.48 24.01
C TRP A 272 0.89 25.00 22.93
N THR A 273 0.19 24.06 22.31
CA THR A 273 -0.94 24.24 21.40
C THR A 273 -2.24 24.36 22.19
N THR A 274 -3.31 24.79 21.51
CA THR A 274 -4.65 24.85 22.10
C THR A 274 -5.19 23.43 22.30
N LEU A 275 -6.06 23.21 23.31
CA LEU A 275 -6.67 21.88 23.54
C LEU A 275 -7.38 21.34 22.29
N GLU A 276 -8.06 22.21 21.54
CA GLU A 276 -8.76 21.87 20.31
C GLU A 276 -7.80 21.45 19.18
N GLU A 277 -6.62 22.07 19.09
CA GLU A 277 -5.59 21.71 18.12
C GLU A 277 -5.02 20.31 18.42
N ASP A 278 -4.74 20.01 19.69
CA ASP A 278 -4.25 18.68 20.08
C ASP A 278 -5.29 17.58 19.79
N GLU A 279 -6.58 17.86 20.00
CA GLU A 279 -7.66 16.91 19.72
C GLU A 279 -7.87 16.68 18.21
N THR A 280 -7.78 17.74 17.39
CA THR A 280 -7.88 17.61 15.93
C THR A 280 -6.67 16.87 15.36
N GLU A 281 -5.46 17.17 15.83
CA GLU A 281 -4.25 16.48 15.40
C GLU A 281 -4.24 15.00 15.81
N LEU A 282 -4.71 14.67 17.02
CA LEU A 282 -4.86 13.29 17.45
C LEU A 282 -5.81 12.51 16.52
N LYS A 283 -6.95 13.10 16.16
CA LYS A 283 -7.91 12.47 15.22
C LYS A 283 -7.26 12.27 13.84
N ARG A 284 -6.53 13.27 13.34
CA ARG A 284 -5.81 13.21 12.07
C ARG A 284 -4.81 12.06 12.04
N LEU A 285 -3.94 11.95 13.04
CA LEU A 285 -2.94 10.89 13.13
C LEU A 285 -3.57 9.50 13.30
N GLN A 286 -4.66 9.39 14.06
CA GLN A 286 -5.42 8.14 14.18
C GLN A 286 -6.03 7.71 12.85
N GLN A 287 -6.62 8.64 12.10
CA GLN A 287 -7.17 8.36 10.77
C GLN A 287 -6.05 7.89 9.83
N GLU A 288 -4.93 8.62 9.75
CA GLU A 288 -3.79 8.25 8.91
C GLU A 288 -3.23 6.86 9.27
N ARG A 289 -3.12 6.56 10.57
CA ARG A 289 -2.70 5.23 11.04
C ARG A 289 -3.64 4.14 10.53
N THR A 290 -4.95 4.34 10.65
CA THR A 290 -5.93 3.34 10.19
C THR A 290 -5.90 3.15 8.67
N THR A 291 -5.79 4.22 7.88
CA THR A 291 -5.72 4.12 6.41
C THR A 291 -4.45 3.41 5.96
N ARG A 292 -3.30 3.75 6.57
CA ARG A 292 -2.02 3.09 6.31
C ARG A 292 -2.08 1.60 6.63
N HIS A 293 -2.57 1.23 7.82
CA HIS A 293 -2.72 -0.16 8.24
C HIS A 293 -3.65 -0.95 7.31
N LYS A 294 -4.83 -0.40 6.97
CA LYS A 294 -5.76 -1.01 5.99
C LYS A 294 -5.06 -1.28 4.66
N SER A 295 -4.30 -0.30 4.15
CA SER A 295 -3.56 -0.45 2.89
C SER A 295 -2.48 -1.53 2.97
N GLN A 296 -1.80 -1.66 4.10
CA GLN A 296 -0.76 -2.66 4.33
C GLN A 296 -1.36 -4.07 4.39
N THR A 297 -2.43 -4.28 5.15
CA THR A 297 -3.17 -5.55 5.22
C THR A 297 -3.65 -5.98 3.83
N GLN A 298 -4.20 -5.04 3.05
CA GLN A 298 -4.63 -5.33 1.68
C GLN A 298 -3.47 -5.74 0.77
N ARG A 299 -2.31 -5.06 0.85
CA ARG A 299 -1.12 -5.42 0.07
C ARG A 299 -0.63 -6.83 0.44
N LEU A 300 -0.52 -7.12 1.73
CA LEU A 300 -0.09 -8.43 2.23
C LEU A 300 -1.04 -9.55 1.76
N ALA A 301 -2.36 -9.32 1.83
CA ALA A 301 -3.36 -10.25 1.31
C ALA A 301 -3.19 -10.51 -0.20
N LYS A 302 -3.06 -9.45 -1.00
CA LYS A 302 -2.84 -9.56 -2.45
C LYS A 302 -1.52 -10.27 -2.78
N GLN A 303 -0.45 -10.00 -2.04
CA GLN A 303 0.84 -10.68 -2.20
C GLN A 303 0.71 -12.18 -1.89
N LYS A 304 -0.01 -12.54 -0.82
CA LYS A 304 -0.27 -13.93 -0.44
C LYS A 304 -0.99 -14.69 -1.55
N ILE A 305 -2.06 -14.13 -2.11
CA ILE A 305 -2.82 -14.73 -3.22
C ILE A 305 -1.93 -14.91 -4.45
N LYS A 306 -1.19 -13.86 -4.84
CA LYS A 306 -0.26 -13.92 -5.99
C LYS A 306 0.80 -15.00 -5.79
N LYS A 307 1.33 -15.14 -4.57
CA LYS A 307 2.32 -16.17 -4.23
C LYS A 307 1.71 -17.58 -4.30
N GLN A 308 0.51 -17.77 -3.76
CA GLN A 308 -0.23 -19.03 -3.83
C GLN A 308 -0.51 -19.42 -5.28
N LEU A 309 -1.07 -18.52 -6.09
CA LEU A 309 -1.34 -18.78 -7.51
C LEU A 309 -0.06 -19.15 -8.28
N ARG A 310 1.03 -18.39 -8.08
CA ARG A 310 2.34 -18.72 -8.69
C ARG A 310 2.82 -20.11 -8.27
N SER A 311 2.72 -20.47 -6.99
CA SER A 311 3.14 -21.79 -6.50
C SER A 311 2.27 -22.93 -7.07
N SER A 312 0.96 -22.72 -7.21
CA SER A 312 0.05 -23.70 -7.82
C SER A 312 0.36 -23.93 -9.30
N VAL A 313 0.70 -22.87 -10.03
CA VAL A 313 1.12 -22.96 -11.44
C VAL A 313 2.47 -23.66 -11.57
N ILE A 314 3.46 -23.31 -10.73
CA ILE A 314 4.79 -23.95 -10.76
C ILE A 314 4.70 -25.44 -10.40
N SER A 315 3.86 -25.79 -9.42
CA SER A 315 3.65 -27.19 -9.03
C SER A 315 2.87 -28.01 -10.06
N GLY A 316 2.28 -27.38 -11.09
CA GLY A 316 1.46 -28.03 -12.10
C GLY A 316 0.09 -28.52 -11.59
N LYS A 317 -0.25 -28.28 -10.32
CA LYS A 317 -1.56 -28.64 -9.73
C LYS A 317 -2.71 -27.88 -10.40
N ALA A 318 -2.46 -26.62 -10.75
CA ALA A 318 -3.36 -25.80 -11.52
C ALA A 318 -2.68 -25.40 -12.83
N GLY A 319 -3.43 -25.44 -13.94
CA GLY A 319 -2.97 -24.84 -15.20
C GLY A 319 -2.77 -23.33 -15.04
N PRO A 320 -2.29 -22.62 -16.08
CA PRO A 320 -2.22 -21.15 -16.12
C PRO A 320 -3.65 -20.57 -16.13
N TYR A 321 -4.28 -20.61 -14.97
CA TYR A 321 -5.64 -20.17 -14.70
C TYR A 321 -5.60 -18.77 -14.12
N PHE A 322 -6.31 -17.85 -14.76
CA PHE A 322 -6.52 -16.51 -14.23
C PHE A 322 -7.88 -16.50 -13.52
N PRO A 323 -7.91 -16.33 -12.19
CA PRO A 323 -9.17 -16.26 -11.46
C PRO A 323 -10.01 -15.11 -12.00
N LYS A 324 -11.33 -15.29 -11.96
CA LYS A 324 -12.28 -14.23 -12.34
C LYS A 324 -12.29 -13.11 -11.29
N LYS A 325 -12.80 -11.92 -11.65
CA LYS A 325 -12.89 -10.78 -10.71
C LYS A 325 -13.63 -11.13 -9.41
N ARG A 326 -14.73 -11.88 -9.49
CA ARG A 326 -15.50 -12.34 -8.31
C ARG A 326 -14.66 -13.24 -7.39
N GLU A 327 -13.94 -14.19 -7.97
CA GLU A 327 -13.05 -15.10 -7.24
C GLU A 327 -11.85 -14.36 -6.64
N TRP A 328 -11.32 -13.35 -7.34
CA TRP A 328 -10.28 -12.47 -6.81
C TRP A 328 -10.74 -11.71 -5.56
N LYS A 329 -11.95 -11.13 -5.59
CA LYS A 329 -12.52 -10.44 -4.42
C LYS A 329 -12.70 -11.42 -3.26
N GLN A 330 -13.22 -12.62 -3.52
CA GLN A 330 -13.40 -13.64 -2.49
C GLN A 330 -12.07 -14.07 -1.86
N MET A 331 -11.06 -14.41 -2.68
CA MET A 331 -9.73 -14.75 -2.18
C MET A 331 -9.07 -13.57 -1.43
N GLU A 332 -9.33 -12.32 -1.84
CA GLU A 332 -8.86 -11.13 -1.14
C GLU A 332 -9.48 -11.00 0.25
N LEU A 333 -10.78 -11.23 0.40
CA LEU A 333 -11.45 -11.20 1.69
C LEU A 333 -10.93 -12.32 2.61
N GLU A 334 -10.84 -13.55 2.11
CA GLU A 334 -10.29 -14.69 2.86
C GLU A 334 -8.83 -14.41 3.30
N ALA A 335 -7.99 -13.91 2.39
CA ALA A 335 -6.61 -13.58 2.70
C ALA A 335 -6.46 -12.39 3.65
N LYS A 336 -7.37 -11.40 3.61
CA LYS A 336 -7.41 -10.30 4.59
C LYS A 336 -7.73 -10.84 5.99
N PHE A 337 -8.72 -11.71 6.10
CA PHE A 337 -9.11 -12.37 7.35
C PHE A 337 -7.93 -13.15 7.94
N ASP A 338 -7.22 -13.93 7.11
CA ASP A 338 -6.02 -14.66 7.54
C ASP A 338 -4.88 -13.75 8.03
N VAL A 339 -4.72 -12.55 7.44
CA VAL A 339 -3.67 -11.61 7.85
C VAL A 339 -4.04 -11.00 9.20
N LEU A 340 -5.30 -10.60 9.37
CA LEU A 340 -5.79 -10.01 10.63
C LEU A 340 -5.78 -11.01 11.78
N HIS A 341 -6.25 -12.24 11.53
CA HIS A 341 -6.17 -13.32 12.49
C HIS A 341 -4.73 -13.61 12.93
N LYS A 342 -3.74 -13.51 12.02
CA LYS A 342 -2.33 -13.67 12.39
C LYS A 342 -1.76 -12.50 13.20
N GLN A 343 -2.27 -11.29 12.99
CA GLN A 343 -1.77 -10.08 13.65
C GLN A 343 -2.37 -9.89 15.05
N GLY A 344 -3.65 -10.20 15.24
CA GLY A 344 -4.34 -9.94 16.51
C GLY A 344 -5.32 -11.01 16.97
N GLY A 345 -5.28 -12.21 16.37
CA GLY A 345 -6.17 -13.32 16.70
C GLY A 345 -7.64 -13.02 16.37
N ASP A 346 -8.55 -13.69 17.06
CA ASP A 346 -10.00 -13.56 16.86
C ASP A 346 -10.51 -12.15 17.21
N LYS A 347 -9.91 -11.50 18.22
CA LYS A 347 -10.29 -10.13 18.64
C LYS A 347 -10.12 -9.10 17.52
N ALA A 348 -9.07 -9.21 16.72
CA ALA A 348 -8.83 -8.30 15.61
C ALA A 348 -9.75 -8.56 14.41
N VAL A 349 -10.28 -9.78 14.32
CA VAL A 349 -11.25 -10.19 13.32
C VAL A 349 -12.65 -9.69 13.68
N ASP A 350 -13.05 -9.80 14.94
CA ASP A 350 -14.38 -9.35 15.42
C ASP A 350 -14.53 -7.82 15.44
N ALA A 351 -13.43 -7.08 15.41
CA ALA A 351 -13.41 -5.62 15.41
C ALA A 351 -13.66 -4.99 14.02
N LEU A 352 -13.85 -5.81 12.99
CA LEU A 352 -14.13 -5.41 11.59
C LEU A 352 -15.63 -5.39 11.33
#